data_AF-A0A2H3T4W6-F1
#
_entry.id   AF-A0A2H3T4W6-F1
#
_cell.length_a   1.000
_cell.length_b   1.000
_cell.length_c   1.000
_cell.angle_alpha   90.00
_cell.angle_beta   90.00
_cell.angle_gamma   90.00
#
_symmetry.space_group_name_H-M   'P 1'
#
loop_
_entity.id
_entity.type
_entity.pdbx_description
1 polymer ?
#
loop_
_entity_poly.entity_id
_entity_poly.type
_entity_poly.pdbx_seq_one_letter_code
_entity_poly.pdbx_strand_id
1 'polypeptide(L)'
;MSSTEAINKFVKGYAQLFKTGQRSPILRRPDEYGWFIPALNSQKLIIANHPTTCNRYGFPGYLEGYGGFGGFEVNFLPDYKNLNDAGSTSFVTTFATMASVLVILAACAALWDIMKPAIIGLLSRCLGGNATIHAMTHFLEYFKTMKAMVLLQAVSGHAFVEKGPINSGLDKEATVAAFDKRIHELTGFWLAELTPLPLAKNVTVPTLFAQVRRDTWIDTSDSQQIFDALGSKEKKMV
;
A
#
# COMPACT_ATOMS: atom_id res chain seq x y z
N MET A 1 -33.64 -6.01 -6.71
CA MET A 1 -32.42 -6.23 -7.51
C MET A 1 -32.19 -7.72 -7.55
N SER A 2 -32.05 -8.33 -8.73
CA SER A 2 -31.73 -9.75 -8.85
C SER A 2 -30.31 -10.06 -8.34
N SER A 3 -30.00 -11.32 -8.05
CA SER A 3 -28.65 -11.74 -7.65
C SER A 3 -27.60 -11.32 -8.69
N THR A 4 -27.88 -11.52 -9.97
CA THR A 4 -27.00 -11.12 -11.08
C THR A 4 -26.80 -9.61 -11.16
N GLU A 5 -27.86 -8.81 -10.98
CA GLU A 5 -27.74 -7.36 -10.94
C GLU A 5 -26.89 -6.88 -9.75
N ALA A 6 -27.01 -7.54 -8.59
CA ALA A 6 -26.23 -7.24 -7.41
C ALA A 6 -24.74 -7.48 -7.64
N ILE A 7 -24.39 -8.65 -8.19
CA ILE A 7 -23.02 -9.03 -8.55
C ILE A 7 -22.46 -8.04 -9.57
N ASN A 8 -23.19 -7.73 -10.64
CA ASN A 8 -22.73 -6.80 -11.67
C ASN A 8 -22.47 -5.39 -11.10
N LYS A 9 -23.34 -4.90 -10.22
CA LYS A 9 -23.15 -3.61 -9.55
C LYS A 9 -21.92 -3.63 -8.66
N PHE A 10 -21.73 -4.68 -7.87
CA PHE A 10 -20.55 -4.85 -7.02
C PHE A 10 -19.27 -4.88 -7.86
N VAL A 11 -19.19 -5.79 -8.83
CA VAL A 11 -18.03 -5.98 -9.70
C VAL A 11 -17.66 -4.70 -10.44
N LYS A 12 -18.65 -3.96 -10.97
CA LYS A 12 -18.38 -2.70 -11.66
C LYS A 12 -17.70 -1.68 -10.76
N GLY A 13 -18.18 -1.51 -9.51
CA GLY A 13 -17.55 -0.61 -8.55
C GLY A 13 -16.16 -1.06 -8.12
N TYR A 14 -16.03 -2.35 -7.80
CA TYR A 14 -14.78 -2.95 -7.34
C TYR A 14 -13.69 -2.94 -8.42
N ALA A 15 -14.00 -3.32 -9.66
CA ALA A 15 -13.04 -3.33 -10.75
C ALA A 15 -12.61 -1.90 -11.14
N GLN A 16 -13.52 -0.92 -11.03
CA GLN A 16 -13.19 0.48 -11.25
C GLN A 16 -12.20 1.00 -10.18
N LEU A 17 -12.36 0.60 -8.92
CA LEU A 17 -11.41 0.90 -7.84
C LEU A 17 -10.01 0.36 -8.16
N PHE A 18 -9.88 -0.84 -8.71
CA PHE A 18 -8.58 -1.39 -9.11
C PHE A 18 -7.99 -0.68 -10.33
N LYS A 19 -8.82 -0.26 -11.29
CA LYS A 19 -8.36 0.43 -12.51
C LYS A 19 -7.85 1.85 -12.22
N THR A 20 -8.65 2.68 -11.55
CA THR A 20 -8.34 4.12 -11.40
C THR A 20 -8.02 4.53 -9.97
N GLY A 21 -8.34 3.69 -8.98
CA GLY A 21 -8.38 4.09 -7.58
C GLY A 21 -9.54 5.04 -7.28
N GLN A 22 -9.91 5.13 -6.00
CA GLN A 22 -10.69 6.25 -5.46
C GLN A 22 -9.73 7.05 -4.59
N ARG A 23 -9.27 8.20 -5.07
CA ARG A 23 -8.34 9.04 -4.29
C ARG A 23 -9.14 9.92 -3.35
N SER A 24 -8.83 9.89 -2.06
CA SER A 24 -9.22 10.95 -1.13
C SER A 24 -8.76 12.31 -1.66
N PRO A 25 -9.55 13.38 -1.51
CA PRO A 25 -9.17 14.70 -1.99
C PRO A 25 -7.85 15.11 -1.34
N ILE A 26 -6.95 15.68 -2.12
CA ILE A 26 -5.74 16.27 -1.57
C ILE A 26 -6.14 17.64 -1.02
N LEU A 27 -6.09 17.83 0.29
CA LEU A 27 -6.44 19.11 0.94
C LEU A 27 -5.40 20.23 0.66
N ARG A 28 -4.33 19.94 -0.10
CA ARG A 28 -3.31 20.89 -0.57
C ARG A 28 -2.87 20.55 -2.00
N ARG A 29 -2.31 21.52 -2.72
CA ARG A 29 -2.22 21.56 -4.19
C ARG A 29 -1.49 20.36 -4.85
N PRO A 30 -1.78 20.06 -6.15
CA PRO A 30 -1.21 18.91 -6.89
C PRO A 30 0.30 18.95 -7.18
N ASP A 31 0.94 20.10 -7.03
CA ASP A 31 2.38 20.33 -7.27
C ASP A 31 3.28 19.87 -6.11
N GLU A 32 2.70 19.47 -4.98
CA GLU A 32 3.43 18.89 -3.84
C GLU A 32 3.63 17.37 -4.04
N TYR A 33 4.81 16.98 -4.53
CA TYR A 33 5.24 15.58 -4.76
C TYR A 33 5.32 14.70 -3.49
N GLY A 34 5.07 15.28 -2.32
CA GLY A 34 5.03 14.60 -1.03
C GLY A 34 4.97 15.57 0.14
N TRP A 35 5.02 15.05 1.37
CA TRP A 35 5.29 15.84 2.57
C TRP A 35 6.67 15.55 3.11
N PHE A 36 7.42 16.62 3.38
CA PHE A 36 8.70 16.55 4.05
C PHE A 36 8.52 17.06 5.49
N ILE A 37 8.74 16.17 6.47
CA ILE A 37 8.53 16.43 7.88
C ILE A 37 9.91 16.31 8.58
N PRO A 38 10.65 17.43 8.71
CA PRO A 38 12.01 17.41 9.24
C PRO A 38 12.02 17.10 10.75
N ALA A 39 12.95 16.24 11.16
CA ALA A 39 13.39 16.14 12.55
C ALA A 39 14.69 16.94 12.72
N LEU A 40 14.78 17.71 13.80
CA LEU A 40 15.94 18.59 14.05
C LEU A 40 17.23 17.75 14.16
N ASN A 41 18.27 18.14 13.42
CA ASN A 41 19.58 17.49 13.40
C ASN A 41 19.55 15.98 13.07
N SER A 42 18.51 15.51 12.39
CA SER A 42 18.36 14.10 12.04
C SER A 42 19.26 13.69 10.88
N GLN A 43 19.93 12.55 11.04
CA GLN A 43 20.59 11.82 9.95
C GLN A 43 19.79 10.60 9.47
N LYS A 44 18.56 10.45 9.98
CA LYS A 44 17.64 9.35 9.66
C LYS A 44 16.52 9.86 8.77
N LEU A 45 16.30 9.19 7.64
CA LEU A 45 15.20 9.43 6.73
C LEU A 45 14.29 8.20 6.69
N ILE A 46 12.99 8.40 6.91
CA ILE A 46 11.95 7.41 6.63
C ILE A 46 11.19 7.83 5.38
N ILE A 47 11.15 6.95 4.39
CA ILE A 47 10.29 7.14 3.21
C ILE A 47 9.00 6.37 3.46
N ALA A 48 7.90 7.10 3.53
CA ALA A 48 6.59 6.56 3.83
C ALA A 48 5.69 6.59 2.59
N ASN A 49 5.13 5.43 2.26
CA ASN A 49 4.15 5.25 1.20
C ASN A 49 2.82 4.73 1.77
N HIS A 50 1.73 5.09 1.09
CA HIS A 50 0.36 4.93 1.59
C HIS A 50 -0.50 4.02 0.69
N PRO A 51 -1.66 3.55 1.19
CA PRO A 51 -2.60 2.74 0.41
C PRO A 51 -3.23 3.48 -0.79
N THR A 52 -3.75 2.73 -1.77
CA THR A 52 -4.31 3.24 -3.05
C THR A 52 -5.54 4.13 -2.92
N THR A 53 -6.18 4.20 -1.76
CA THR A 53 -7.33 5.09 -1.54
C THR A 53 -7.02 6.33 -0.71
N CYS A 54 -5.93 6.26 0.04
CA CYS A 54 -5.48 7.32 0.92
C CYS A 54 -4.71 8.40 0.13
N ASN A 55 -4.50 9.54 0.78
CA ASN A 55 -3.48 10.52 0.45
C ASN A 55 -2.37 10.50 1.51
N ARG A 56 -1.43 11.45 1.44
CA ARG A 56 -0.35 11.62 2.41
C ARG A 56 -0.79 11.81 3.87
N TYR A 57 -2.00 12.36 4.09
CA TYR A 57 -2.59 12.52 5.43
C TYR A 57 -3.33 11.26 5.90
N GLY A 58 -4.04 10.57 5.00
CA GLY A 58 -4.89 9.45 5.37
C GLY A 58 -6.10 9.27 4.46
N PHE A 59 -7.22 8.85 5.04
CA PHE A 59 -8.47 8.59 4.33
C PHE A 59 -9.67 9.19 5.08
N PRO A 60 -10.47 10.07 4.46
CA PRO A 60 -11.56 10.76 5.13
C PRO A 60 -12.86 9.97 5.05
N GLY A 61 -12.91 8.76 5.64
CA GLY A 61 -14.06 7.87 5.49
C GLY A 61 -15.38 8.42 6.04
N TYR A 62 -15.33 9.44 6.91
CA TYR A 62 -16.49 10.14 7.45
C TYR A 62 -17.18 11.10 6.44
N LEU A 63 -16.52 11.44 5.33
CA LEU A 63 -17.09 12.33 4.32
C LEU A 63 -18.01 11.57 3.37
N GLU A 64 -19.03 12.27 2.86
CA GLU A 64 -19.94 11.74 1.85
C GLU A 64 -19.16 11.23 0.62
N GLY A 65 -19.50 10.02 0.16
CA GLY A 65 -18.81 9.35 -0.94
C GLY A 65 -17.55 8.57 -0.55
N TYR A 66 -17.04 8.70 0.68
CA TYR A 66 -15.83 7.99 1.16
C TYR A 66 -16.10 6.90 2.19
N GLY A 67 -17.36 6.65 2.55
CA GLY A 67 -17.73 5.62 3.55
C GLY A 67 -17.41 4.17 3.17
N GLY A 68 -16.98 3.90 1.94
CA GLY A 68 -16.74 2.55 1.41
C GLY A 68 -15.64 1.74 2.11
N PHE A 69 -14.86 2.36 3.01
CA PHE A 69 -13.82 1.69 3.81
C PHE A 69 -14.08 1.82 5.31
N GLY A 70 -15.35 1.66 5.72
CA GLY A 70 -15.74 1.59 7.14
C GLY A 70 -16.27 2.89 7.73
N GLY A 71 -16.32 3.99 6.97
CA GLY A 71 -16.99 5.23 7.41
C GLY A 71 -16.23 6.07 8.45
N PHE A 72 -14.97 5.76 8.74
CA PHE A 72 -14.16 6.48 9.74
C PHE A 72 -12.92 7.14 9.13
N GLU A 73 -12.37 8.12 9.84
CA GLU A 73 -11.11 8.75 9.47
C GLU A 73 -9.91 7.83 9.73
N VAL A 74 -9.08 7.63 8.73
CA VAL A 74 -7.73 7.10 8.89
C VAL A 74 -6.78 8.30 8.90
N ASN A 75 -5.99 8.46 9.95
CA ASN A 75 -5.05 9.58 10.11
C ASN A 75 -3.63 9.05 10.32
N PHE A 76 -2.73 9.37 9.39
CA PHE A 76 -1.31 8.97 9.44
C PHE A 76 -0.41 9.96 10.19
N LEU A 77 -0.91 11.15 10.57
CA LEU A 77 -0.10 12.14 11.31
C LEU A 77 0.48 11.60 12.62
N PRO A 78 -0.25 10.79 13.43
CA PRO A 78 0.34 10.18 14.62
C PRO A 78 1.56 9.31 14.30
N ASP A 79 1.51 8.53 13.22
CA ASP A 79 2.65 7.70 12.80
C ASP A 79 3.87 8.58 12.47
N TYR A 80 3.68 9.65 11.69
CA TYR A 80 4.76 10.56 11.33
C TYR A 80 5.29 11.33 12.54
N LYS A 81 4.42 11.70 13.48
CA LYS A 81 4.82 12.32 14.73
C LYS A 81 5.68 11.36 15.57
N ASN A 82 5.28 10.09 15.69
CA ASN A 82 6.08 9.10 16.42
C ASN A 82 7.45 8.90 15.78
N LEU A 83 7.55 8.91 14.44
CA LEU A 83 8.83 8.86 13.73
C LEU A 83 9.68 10.11 13.99
N ASN A 84 9.05 11.29 14.00
CA ASN A 84 9.71 12.57 14.26
C ASN A 84 10.24 12.64 15.70
N ASP A 85 9.42 12.28 16.68
CA ASP A 85 9.77 12.21 18.09
C ASP A 85 10.91 11.20 18.35
N ALA A 86 10.99 10.13 17.53
CA ALA A 86 12.10 9.18 17.52
C ALA A 86 13.37 9.70 16.78
N GLY A 87 13.38 10.96 16.36
CA GLY A 87 14.50 11.64 15.72
C GLY A 87 14.69 11.27 14.26
N SER A 88 13.61 10.95 13.53
CA SER A 88 13.66 10.64 12.10
C SER A 88 12.90 11.66 11.26
N THR A 89 13.52 12.12 10.17
CA THR A 89 12.87 12.94 9.16
C THR A 89 12.00 12.02 8.30
N SER A 90 10.77 12.44 7.99
CA SER A 90 9.86 11.66 7.14
C SER A 90 9.65 12.33 5.78
N PHE A 91 9.73 11.53 4.71
CA PHE A 91 9.26 11.91 3.38
C PHE A 91 8.08 11.03 2.98
N VAL A 92 6.91 11.63 2.87
CA VAL A 92 5.65 10.93 2.58
C VAL A 92 5.32 11.10 1.11
N THR A 93 5.21 10.01 0.35
CA THR A 93 4.93 10.06 -1.09
C THR A 93 3.46 10.34 -1.36
N THR A 94 3.15 10.94 -2.52
CA THR A 94 1.75 11.20 -2.97
C THR A 94 1.12 10.03 -3.73
N PHE A 95 1.92 9.05 -4.17
CA PHE A 95 1.44 7.93 -5.01
C PHE A 95 1.48 6.59 -4.26
N ALA A 96 0.52 5.73 -4.59
CA ALA A 96 0.32 4.40 -4.02
C ALA A 96 0.44 3.26 -5.06
N THR A 97 0.83 3.56 -6.30
CA THR A 97 1.00 2.60 -7.41
C THR A 97 2.47 2.51 -7.82
N MET A 98 2.84 1.76 -8.86
CA MET A 98 4.24 1.70 -9.35
C MET A 98 4.86 3.09 -9.64
N ALA A 99 4.07 4.14 -9.88
CA ALA A 99 4.55 5.52 -9.95
C ALA A 99 5.20 5.99 -8.64
N SER A 100 4.79 5.44 -7.49
CA SER A 100 5.42 5.66 -6.18
C SER A 100 6.88 5.24 -6.18
N VAL A 101 7.26 4.23 -6.97
CA VAL A 101 8.63 3.73 -7.05
C VAL A 101 9.54 4.77 -7.68
N LEU A 102 9.15 5.31 -8.83
CA LEU A 102 9.90 6.39 -9.49
C LEU A 102 9.97 7.63 -8.58
N VAL A 103 8.93 7.91 -7.80
CA VAL A 103 8.95 9.00 -6.81
C VAL A 103 9.84 8.69 -5.61
N ILE A 104 9.87 7.45 -5.11
CA ILE A 104 10.80 7.03 -4.06
C ILE A 104 12.24 7.19 -4.57
N LEU A 105 12.52 6.77 -5.80
CA LEU A 105 13.84 6.87 -6.42
C LEU A 105 14.25 8.32 -6.66
N ALA A 106 13.36 9.14 -7.21
CA ALA A 106 13.59 10.57 -7.43
C ALA A 106 13.74 11.33 -6.09
N ALA A 107 12.95 10.97 -5.08
CA ALA A 107 13.09 11.52 -3.74
C ALA A 107 14.39 11.07 -3.08
N CYS A 108 14.77 9.80 -3.19
CA CYS A 108 16.09 9.33 -2.74
C CYS A 108 17.20 10.15 -3.40
N ALA A 109 17.17 10.33 -4.73
CA ALA A 109 18.19 11.09 -5.44
C ALA A 109 18.21 12.58 -5.01
N ALA A 110 17.06 13.25 -5.04
CA ALA A 110 16.97 14.68 -4.70
C ALA A 110 17.24 14.96 -3.22
N LEU A 111 16.76 14.10 -2.32
CA LEU A 111 16.98 14.25 -0.87
C LEU A 111 18.38 13.83 -0.46
N TRP A 112 19.03 12.94 -1.20
CA TRP A 112 20.43 12.59 -0.93
C TRP A 112 21.33 13.82 -1.04
N ASP A 113 21.14 14.63 -2.08
CA ASP A 113 21.95 15.83 -2.28
C ASP A 113 21.69 16.92 -1.23
N ILE A 114 20.46 17.00 -0.71
CA ILE A 114 20.02 18.03 0.24
C ILE A 114 20.34 17.63 1.70
N MET A 115 19.96 16.42 2.11
CA MET A 115 20.06 15.98 3.50
C MET A 115 21.27 15.09 3.80
N LYS A 116 21.77 14.35 2.80
CA LYS A 116 22.82 13.33 2.97
C LYS A 116 22.54 12.42 4.19
N PRO A 117 21.35 11.80 4.27
CA PRO A 117 21.01 10.99 5.44
C PRO A 117 21.97 9.81 5.57
N ALA A 118 22.44 9.54 6.79
CA ALA A 118 23.30 8.38 7.06
C ALA A 118 22.50 7.07 7.10
N ILE A 119 21.21 7.15 7.44
CA ILE A 119 20.31 6.01 7.61
C ILE A 119 19.01 6.28 6.85
N ILE A 120 18.61 5.34 6.00
CA ILE A 120 17.31 5.37 5.33
C ILE A 120 16.50 4.13 5.70
N GLY A 121 15.23 4.31 6.03
CA GLY A 121 14.27 3.25 6.26
C GLY A 121 12.97 3.47 5.47
N LEU A 122 12.18 2.41 5.36
CA LEU A 122 10.91 2.42 4.63
C LEU A 122 9.73 2.17 5.57
N LEU A 123 8.63 2.88 5.34
CA LEU A 123 7.35 2.61 5.98
C LEU A 123 6.27 2.45 4.89
N SER A 124 5.99 1.20 4.53
CA SER A 124 5.14 0.88 3.38
C SER A 124 3.84 0.22 3.81
N ARG A 125 2.71 0.76 3.33
CA ARG A 125 1.36 0.37 3.76
C ARG A 125 0.55 -0.24 2.62
N CYS A 126 -0.10 -1.37 2.86
CA CYS A 126 -1.07 -1.99 1.95
C CYS A 126 -0.52 -2.12 0.52
N LEU A 127 -1.25 -1.65 -0.48
CA LEU A 127 -0.81 -1.60 -1.88
C LEU A 127 0.46 -0.77 -2.11
N GLY A 128 0.76 0.20 -1.25
CA GLY A 128 2.06 0.88 -1.24
C GLY A 128 3.21 -0.06 -0.84
N GLY A 129 2.93 -1.04 0.03
CA GLY A 129 3.81 -2.18 0.33
C GLY A 129 4.08 -3.03 -0.90
N ASN A 130 3.04 -3.39 -1.65
CA ASN A 130 3.21 -4.14 -2.91
C ASN A 130 4.08 -3.35 -3.90
N ALA A 131 3.85 -2.04 -4.04
CA ALA A 131 4.67 -1.19 -4.89
C ALA A 131 6.14 -1.21 -4.47
N THR A 132 6.44 -1.18 -3.16
CA THR A 132 7.82 -1.35 -2.63
C THR A 132 8.40 -2.72 -2.99
N ILE A 133 7.64 -3.81 -2.88
CA ILE A 133 8.10 -5.16 -3.24
C ILE A 133 8.44 -5.26 -4.74
N HIS A 134 7.57 -4.71 -5.60
CA HIS A 134 7.84 -4.60 -7.03
C HIS A 134 9.09 -3.74 -7.30
N ALA A 135 9.23 -2.61 -6.60
CA ALA A 135 10.39 -1.73 -6.74
C ALA A 135 11.70 -2.45 -6.45
N MET A 136 11.75 -3.19 -5.35
CA MET A 136 12.94 -3.94 -4.93
C MET A 136 13.33 -5.01 -5.94
N THR A 137 12.39 -5.52 -6.73
CA THR A 137 12.68 -6.45 -7.82
C THR A 137 13.37 -5.77 -9.00
N HIS A 138 12.87 -4.62 -9.44
CA HIS A 138 13.36 -3.96 -10.66
C HIS A 138 14.53 -2.99 -10.41
N PHE A 139 14.66 -2.48 -9.19
CA PHE A 139 15.56 -1.38 -8.85
C PHE A 139 16.37 -1.67 -7.57
N LEU A 140 16.78 -2.94 -7.37
CA LEU A 140 17.41 -3.43 -6.14
C LEU A 140 18.59 -2.56 -5.66
N GLU A 141 19.38 -2.00 -6.58
CA GLU A 141 20.55 -1.17 -6.26
C GLU A 141 20.21 -0.01 -5.32
N TYR A 142 19.04 0.62 -5.48
CA TYR A 142 18.61 1.74 -4.64
C TYR A 142 18.15 1.32 -3.24
N PHE A 143 17.91 0.03 -3.03
CA PHE A 143 17.48 -0.52 -1.75
C PHE A 143 18.64 -1.10 -0.94
N LYS A 144 19.83 -1.26 -1.53
CA LYS A 144 21.03 -1.77 -0.83
C LYS A 144 21.47 -0.88 0.34
N THR A 145 21.19 0.41 0.27
CA THR A 145 21.54 1.39 1.31
C THR A 145 20.48 1.48 2.43
N MET A 146 19.30 0.90 2.22
CA MET A 146 18.20 0.93 3.18
C MET A 146 18.51 0.02 4.37
N LYS A 147 18.30 0.51 5.59
CA LYS A 147 18.61 -0.22 6.83
C LYS A 147 17.49 -1.14 7.28
N ALA A 148 16.24 -0.76 7.07
CA ALA A 148 15.09 -1.57 7.44
C ALA A 148 13.81 -1.11 6.73
N MET A 149 12.81 -2.00 6.71
CA MET A 149 11.46 -1.71 6.26
C MET A 149 10.45 -2.11 7.35
N VAL A 150 9.46 -1.25 7.57
CA VAL A 150 8.20 -1.61 8.21
C VAL A 150 7.16 -1.80 7.12
N LEU A 151 6.65 -3.03 6.98
CA LEU A 151 5.64 -3.41 6.02
C LEU A 151 4.31 -3.60 6.74
N LEU A 152 3.41 -2.63 6.59
CA LEU A 152 2.09 -2.66 7.20
C LEU A 152 1.10 -3.27 6.21
N GLN A 153 0.71 -4.52 6.46
CA GLN A 153 -0.37 -5.22 5.76
C GLN A 153 -0.22 -5.29 4.22
N ALA A 154 0.90 -5.80 3.70
CA ALA A 154 0.94 -6.15 2.28
C ALA A 154 -0.11 -7.24 1.96
N VAL A 155 -0.74 -7.11 0.79
CA VAL A 155 -1.91 -7.93 0.45
C VAL A 155 -2.05 -8.12 -1.05
N SER A 156 -2.37 -9.33 -1.49
CA SER A 156 -2.71 -9.65 -2.87
C SER A 156 -4.14 -9.22 -3.22
N GLY A 157 -4.39 -8.93 -4.49
CA GLY A 157 -5.71 -8.57 -5.00
C GLY A 157 -6.77 -9.62 -4.70
N HIS A 158 -6.43 -10.91 -4.80
CA HIS A 158 -7.38 -12.01 -4.52
C HIS A 158 -7.91 -11.97 -3.09
N ALA A 159 -7.05 -11.74 -2.09
CA ALA A 159 -7.44 -11.73 -0.69
C ALA A 159 -8.50 -10.66 -0.37
N PHE A 160 -8.46 -9.54 -1.09
CA PHE A 160 -9.46 -8.47 -0.98
C PHE A 160 -10.74 -8.79 -1.78
N VAL A 161 -10.58 -9.26 -3.03
CA VAL A 161 -11.70 -9.58 -3.94
C VAL A 161 -12.53 -10.77 -3.47
N GLU A 162 -11.92 -11.73 -2.79
CA GLU A 162 -12.60 -12.90 -2.26
C GLU A 162 -13.40 -12.60 -0.98
N LYS A 163 -12.93 -11.63 -0.18
CA LYS A 163 -13.59 -11.25 1.07
C LYS A 163 -14.77 -10.31 0.86
N GLY A 164 -14.68 -9.41 -0.11
CA GLY A 164 -15.72 -8.43 -0.43
C GLY A 164 -17.13 -9.01 -0.66
N PRO A 165 -17.29 -10.06 -1.48
CA PRO A 165 -18.59 -10.71 -1.73
C PRO A 165 -19.17 -11.32 -0.46
N ILE A 166 -18.35 -11.98 0.37
CA ILE A 166 -18.77 -12.56 1.66
C ILE A 166 -19.35 -11.47 2.56
N ASN A 167 -18.62 -10.36 2.70
CA ASN A 167 -19.05 -9.22 3.51
C ASN A 167 -20.32 -8.54 2.97
N SER A 168 -20.61 -8.72 1.68
CA SER A 168 -21.78 -8.14 0.99
C SER A 168 -22.95 -9.11 0.89
N GLY A 169 -22.83 -10.34 1.42
CA GLY A 169 -23.84 -11.38 1.29
C GLY A 169 -24.05 -11.88 -0.15
N LEU A 170 -23.03 -11.75 -1.00
CA LEU A 170 -23.04 -12.18 -2.40
C LEU A 170 -22.39 -13.55 -2.54
N ASP A 171 -22.78 -14.27 -3.61
CA ASP A 171 -22.12 -15.53 -3.98
C ASP A 171 -20.64 -15.29 -4.30
N LYS A 172 -19.75 -15.90 -3.51
CA LYS A 172 -18.30 -15.68 -3.64
C LYS A 172 -17.79 -16.09 -5.01
N GLU A 173 -18.09 -17.30 -5.45
CA GLU A 173 -17.50 -17.91 -6.64
C GLU A 173 -17.93 -17.16 -7.91
N ALA A 174 -19.23 -16.92 -8.07
CA ALA A 174 -19.77 -16.16 -9.20
C ALA A 174 -19.26 -14.71 -9.20
N THR A 175 -19.15 -14.07 -8.03
CA THR A 175 -18.66 -12.69 -7.96
C THR A 175 -17.17 -12.59 -8.28
N VAL A 176 -16.35 -13.52 -7.79
CA VAL A 176 -14.90 -13.57 -8.08
C VAL A 176 -14.68 -13.84 -9.56
N ALA A 177 -15.37 -14.82 -10.16
CA ALA A 177 -15.26 -15.10 -11.59
C ALA A 177 -15.68 -13.90 -12.47
N ALA A 178 -16.78 -13.23 -12.10
CA ALA A 178 -17.23 -12.03 -12.78
C ALA A 178 -16.23 -10.86 -12.63
N PHE A 179 -15.64 -10.70 -11.45
CA PHE A 179 -14.59 -9.72 -11.19
C PHE A 179 -13.34 -10.00 -12.03
N ASP A 180 -12.87 -11.24 -12.04
CA ASP A 180 -11.64 -11.64 -12.74
C ASP A 180 -11.74 -11.38 -14.24
N LYS A 181 -12.87 -11.74 -14.86
CA LYS A 181 -13.17 -11.37 -16.24
C LYS A 181 -13.17 -9.84 -16.42
N ARG A 182 -13.83 -9.11 -15.53
CA ARG A 182 -13.98 -7.66 -15.67
C ARG A 182 -12.65 -6.91 -15.52
N ILE A 183 -11.80 -7.33 -14.59
CA ILE A 183 -10.50 -6.68 -14.39
C ILE A 183 -9.58 -6.94 -15.58
N HIS A 184 -9.64 -8.15 -16.15
CA HIS A 184 -8.93 -8.49 -17.38
C HIS A 184 -9.38 -7.63 -18.57
N GLU A 185 -10.69 -7.46 -18.78
CA GLU A 185 -11.22 -6.55 -19.81
C GLU A 185 -10.74 -5.09 -19.64
N LEU A 186 -10.57 -4.64 -18.40
CA LEU A 186 -10.22 -3.26 -18.08
C LEU A 186 -8.73 -2.95 -18.11
N THR A 187 -7.89 -3.95 -17.83
CA THR A 187 -6.46 -3.76 -17.53
C THR A 187 -5.53 -4.71 -18.28
N GLY A 188 -6.06 -5.81 -18.83
CA GLY A 188 -5.28 -6.91 -19.41
C GLY A 188 -4.75 -7.92 -18.40
N PHE A 189 -4.87 -7.67 -17.09
CA PHE A 189 -4.37 -8.56 -16.03
C PHE A 189 -5.48 -9.40 -15.42
N TRP A 190 -5.15 -10.64 -15.07
CA TRP A 190 -5.97 -11.54 -14.26
C TRP A 190 -5.72 -11.30 -12.77
N LEU A 191 -6.70 -11.65 -11.93
CA LEU A 191 -6.63 -11.52 -10.47
C LEU A 191 -5.43 -12.27 -9.88
N ALA A 192 -5.10 -13.43 -10.44
CA ALA A 192 -3.93 -14.22 -10.04
C ALA A 192 -2.59 -13.49 -10.28
N GLU A 193 -2.55 -12.50 -11.17
CA GLU A 193 -1.38 -11.68 -11.45
C GLU A 193 -1.28 -10.46 -10.52
N LEU A 194 -2.35 -10.14 -9.78
CA LEU A 194 -2.42 -8.98 -8.89
C LEU A 194 -1.87 -9.31 -7.50
N THR A 195 -0.69 -9.93 -7.41
CA THR A 195 -0.07 -10.35 -6.15
C THR A 195 1.42 -9.98 -6.10
N PRO A 196 1.93 -9.51 -4.94
CA PRO A 196 3.37 -9.31 -4.77
C PRO A 196 4.12 -10.60 -4.44
N LEU A 197 3.42 -11.72 -4.20
CA LEU A 197 3.98 -12.95 -3.63
C LEU A 197 5.20 -13.50 -4.42
N PRO A 198 5.17 -13.61 -5.77
CA PRO A 198 6.32 -14.11 -6.53
C PRO A 198 7.57 -13.23 -6.40
N LEU A 199 7.37 -11.96 -6.04
CA LEU A 199 8.40 -10.93 -5.94
C LEU A 199 8.89 -10.71 -4.51
N ALA A 200 8.16 -11.20 -3.50
CA ALA A 200 8.49 -11.05 -2.09
C ALA A 200 9.92 -11.55 -1.76
N LYS A 201 10.39 -12.59 -2.46
CA LYS A 201 11.76 -13.13 -2.33
C LYS A 201 12.87 -12.11 -2.60
N ASN A 202 12.58 -11.03 -3.31
CA ASN A 202 13.55 -9.97 -3.62
C ASN A 202 13.67 -8.93 -2.50
N VAL A 203 12.77 -8.95 -1.51
CA VAL A 203 12.88 -8.12 -0.31
C VAL A 203 13.93 -8.74 0.61
N THR A 204 15.13 -8.18 0.61
CA THR A 204 16.27 -8.71 1.39
C THR A 204 16.61 -7.85 2.61
N VAL A 205 16.08 -6.64 2.70
CA VAL A 205 16.29 -5.72 3.84
C VAL A 205 15.65 -6.25 5.12
N PRO A 206 16.20 -5.96 6.32
CA PRO A 206 15.54 -6.28 7.59
C PRO A 206 14.10 -5.74 7.61
N THR A 207 13.12 -6.60 7.92
CA THR A 207 11.70 -6.26 7.75
C THR A 207 10.85 -6.59 8.97
N LEU A 208 10.18 -5.59 9.53
CA LEU A 208 9.07 -5.78 10.45
C LEU A 208 7.76 -5.75 9.67
N PHE A 209 7.04 -6.87 9.64
CA PHE A 209 5.72 -6.96 9.05
C PHE A 209 4.67 -6.81 10.14
N ALA A 210 3.70 -5.91 10.01
CA ALA A 210 2.58 -5.84 10.96
C ALA A 210 1.25 -6.16 10.27
N GLN A 211 0.44 -7.00 10.91
CA GLN A 211 -0.87 -7.43 10.40
C GLN A 211 -1.91 -7.50 11.53
N VAL A 212 -3.08 -6.91 11.30
CA VAL A 212 -4.22 -7.07 12.21
C VAL A 212 -4.70 -8.51 12.16
N ARG A 213 -4.77 -9.18 13.33
CA ARG A 213 -5.15 -10.60 13.45
C ARG A 213 -6.58 -10.91 13.03
N ARG A 214 -7.49 -9.94 13.22
CA ARG A 214 -8.92 -10.04 12.89
C ARG A 214 -9.28 -9.04 11.80
N ASP A 215 -8.54 -9.09 10.71
CA ASP A 215 -8.81 -8.23 9.57
C ASP A 215 -10.16 -8.62 8.93
N THR A 216 -11.08 -7.67 8.84
CA THR A 216 -12.41 -7.89 8.26
C THR A 216 -12.42 -7.74 6.75
N TRP A 217 -11.38 -7.14 6.17
CA TRP A 217 -11.32 -6.78 4.76
C TRP A 217 -10.58 -7.79 3.89
N ILE A 218 -9.70 -8.59 4.48
CA ILE A 218 -8.85 -9.53 3.74
C ILE A 218 -8.78 -10.88 4.46
N ASP A 219 -8.43 -11.93 3.73
CA ASP A 219 -7.91 -13.15 4.35
C ASP A 219 -6.44 -12.94 4.76
N THR A 220 -6.16 -12.98 6.06
CA THR A 220 -4.81 -12.79 6.61
C THR A 220 -3.84 -13.92 6.26
N SER A 221 -4.34 -15.06 5.78
CA SER A 221 -3.48 -16.14 5.28
C SER A 221 -2.59 -15.69 4.12
N ASP A 222 -3.06 -14.75 3.30
CA ASP A 222 -2.29 -14.14 2.21
C ASP A 222 -1.12 -13.30 2.73
N SER A 223 -1.36 -12.44 3.74
CA SER A 223 -0.29 -11.66 4.36
C SER A 223 0.78 -12.54 5.01
N GLN A 224 0.38 -13.67 5.62
CA GLN A 224 1.31 -14.66 6.16
C GLN A 224 2.16 -15.28 5.04
N GLN A 225 1.55 -15.68 3.92
CA GLN A 225 2.28 -16.21 2.77
C GLN A 225 3.27 -15.19 2.19
N ILE A 226 2.88 -13.91 2.08
CA ILE A 226 3.78 -12.83 1.65
C ILE A 226 4.95 -12.68 2.63
N PHE A 227 4.68 -12.67 3.94
CA PHE A 227 5.72 -12.61 4.97
C PHE A 227 6.69 -13.79 4.86
N ASP A 228 6.18 -15.01 4.73
CA ASP A 228 6.98 -16.23 4.64
C ASP A 228 7.86 -16.23 3.37
N ALA A 229 7.33 -15.68 2.27
CA ALA A 229 8.04 -15.53 1.00
C ALA A 229 9.12 -14.43 0.99
N LEU A 230 9.16 -13.52 1.99
CA LEU A 230 10.19 -12.48 2.05
C LEU A 230 11.60 -13.10 2.08
N GLY A 231 12.48 -12.60 1.21
CA GLY A 231 13.89 -13.04 1.13
C GLY A 231 14.77 -12.60 2.30
N SER A 232 14.27 -11.69 3.13
CA SER A 232 14.98 -11.11 4.27
C SER A 232 15.35 -12.18 5.29
N LYS A 233 16.61 -12.13 5.75
CA LYS A 233 17.13 -13.02 6.79
C LYS A 233 16.77 -12.54 8.19
N GLU A 234 16.42 -11.26 8.32
CA GLU A 234 15.99 -10.65 9.57
C GLU A 234 14.56 -10.13 9.37
N LYS A 235 13.58 -10.99 9.65
CA LYS A 235 12.17 -10.64 9.52
C LYS A 235 11.36 -11.07 10.73
N LYS A 236 10.41 -10.23 11.10
CA LYS A 236 9.46 -10.50 12.20
C LYS A 236 8.07 -10.06 11.79
N MET A 237 7.07 -10.89 12.09
CA MET A 237 5.66 -10.52 11.96
C MET A 237 5.06 -10.20 13.33
N VAL A 238 4.25 -9.15 13.42
CA VAL A 238 3.53 -8.74 14.64
C VAL A 238 2.03 -8.61 14.41
#